data_AF-A0A7W0UEU3-F1
#
_entry.id   AF-A0A7W0UEU3-F1
#
_cell.length_a   1.000
_cell.length_b   1.000
_cell.length_c   1.000
_cell.angle_alpha   90.00
_cell.angle_beta   90.00
_cell.angle_gamma   90.00
#
_symmetry.space_group_name_H-M   'P 1'
#
loop_
_entity.id
_entity.type
_entity.pdbx_description
1 polymer ?
#
loop_
_entity_poly.entity_id
_entity_poly.type
_entity_poly.pdbx_seq_one_letter_code
_entity_poly.pdbx_strand_id
1 'polypeptide(L)'
;MSRALSEESLSGSWLSSRLGIGTHRLDAMRRAGELLGVRRTGGHDYLYPAWQFAPDGKPLPIVSRLVAAGRGAGLSDDRLYAVLTSRAGISGDGRLVDALRDGRYDHVLSVVRAGG
;
A
#
# COMPACT_ATOMS: atom_id res chain seq x y z
N MET A 1 -15.43 6.67 -4.05
CA MET A 1 -13.98 6.92 -3.86
C MET A 1 -13.78 7.48 -2.46
N SER A 2 -12.88 6.94 -1.63
CA SER A 2 -12.53 7.61 -0.37
C SER A 2 -11.56 8.75 -0.68
N ARG A 3 -11.90 9.98 -0.26
CA ARG A 3 -11.09 11.19 -0.48
C ARG A 3 -9.64 11.04 -0.01
N ALA A 4 -9.45 10.26 1.06
CA ALA A 4 -8.15 9.92 1.63
C ALA A 4 -7.18 9.21 0.65
N LEU A 5 -7.67 8.32 -0.22
CA LEU A 5 -6.78 7.63 -1.18
C LEU A 5 -6.13 8.62 -2.15
N SER A 6 -6.87 9.62 -2.63
CA SER A 6 -6.33 10.57 -3.61
C SER A 6 -5.45 11.66 -2.99
N GLU A 7 -5.72 12.06 -1.75
CA GLU A 7 -4.89 13.05 -1.04
C GLU A 7 -3.59 12.43 -0.47
N GLU A 8 -3.62 11.15 -0.09
CA GLU A 8 -2.49 10.46 0.53
C GLU A 8 -1.71 9.56 -0.43
N SER A 9 -2.05 9.51 -1.74
CA SER A 9 -1.34 8.68 -2.73
C SER A 9 -0.68 9.49 -3.81
N LEU A 10 0.44 8.94 -4.29
CA LEU A 10 1.29 9.51 -5.32
C LEU A 10 0.97 8.85 -6.66
N SER A 11 1.00 9.63 -7.74
CA SER A 11 0.85 9.05 -9.09
C SER A 11 2.11 8.30 -9.49
N GLY A 12 1.96 7.29 -10.36
CA GLY A 12 3.10 6.57 -10.91
C GLY A 12 4.10 7.47 -11.64
N SER A 13 3.63 8.50 -12.35
CA SER A 13 4.48 9.46 -13.06
C SER A 13 5.29 10.36 -12.12
N TRP A 14 4.72 10.78 -10.98
CA TRP A 14 5.47 11.51 -9.97
C TRP A 14 6.50 10.62 -9.30
N LEU A 15 6.13 9.38 -8.98
CA LEU A 15 7.01 8.44 -8.29
C LEU A 15 8.19 8.00 -9.18
N SER A 16 7.94 7.75 -10.47
CA SER A 16 9.01 7.46 -11.44
C SER A 16 10.00 8.62 -11.53
N SER A 17 9.50 9.85 -11.57
CA SER A 17 10.33 11.06 -11.63
C SER A 17 11.13 11.26 -10.34
N ARG A 18 10.51 11.08 -9.18
CA ARG A 18 11.15 11.22 -7.86
C ARG A 18 12.24 10.19 -7.62
N LEU A 19 11.99 8.94 -7.97
CA LEU A 19 12.95 7.85 -7.78
C LEU A 19 14.02 7.82 -8.88
N GLY A 20 13.87 8.63 -9.94
CA GLY A 20 14.75 8.60 -11.10
C GLY A 20 14.68 7.26 -11.86
N ILE A 21 13.55 6.55 -11.79
CA ILE A 21 13.35 5.25 -12.43
C ILE A 21 12.34 5.36 -13.56
N GLY A 22 12.53 4.62 -14.65
CA GLY A 22 11.54 4.53 -15.71
C GLY A 22 10.24 3.88 -15.25
N THR A 23 9.13 4.18 -15.93
CA THR A 23 7.80 3.58 -15.69
C THR A 23 7.82 2.04 -15.75
N HIS A 24 8.62 1.46 -16.65
CA HIS A 24 8.84 0.01 -16.73
C HIS A 24 9.45 -0.58 -15.45
N ARG A 25 10.42 0.12 -14.84
CA ARG A 25 11.03 -0.32 -13.58
C ARG A 25 10.05 -0.20 -12.42
N LEU A 26 9.28 0.90 -12.39
CA LEU A 26 8.22 1.07 -11.39
C LEU A 26 7.16 -0.05 -11.49
N ASP A 27 6.76 -0.40 -12.70
CA ASP A 27 5.81 -1.49 -12.96
C ASP A 27 6.40 -2.87 -12.60
N ALA A 28 7.70 -3.08 -12.83
CA ALA A 28 8.40 -4.28 -12.37
C ALA A 28 8.41 -4.41 -10.84
N MET A 29 8.70 -3.31 -10.11
CA MET A 29 8.66 -3.30 -8.64
C MET A 29 7.26 -3.61 -8.11
N ARG A 30 6.21 -3.03 -8.72
CA ARG A 30 4.82 -3.34 -8.38
C ARG A 30 4.48 -4.82 -8.63
N ARG A 31 4.89 -5.37 -9.78
CA ARG A 31 4.67 -6.80 -10.09
C ARG A 31 5.43 -7.71 -9.13
N ALA A 32 6.67 -7.37 -8.78
CA ALA A 32 7.46 -8.06 -7.76
C ALA A 32 6.86 -7.98 -6.35
N GLY A 33 5.89 -7.07 -6.15
CA GLY A 33 5.25 -6.84 -4.86
C GLY A 33 6.06 -5.95 -3.92
N GLU A 34 7.12 -5.31 -4.42
CA GLU A 34 7.89 -4.32 -3.66
C GLU A 34 7.10 -3.04 -3.38
N LEU A 35 6.09 -2.76 -4.21
CA LEU A 35 5.20 -1.62 -4.10
C LEU A 35 3.75 -2.07 -4.12
N LEU A 36 2.93 -1.46 -3.27
CA LEU A 36 1.48 -1.56 -3.35
C LEU A 36 0.97 -0.52 -4.36
N GLY A 37 0.46 -1.00 -5.49
CA GLY A 37 -0.18 -0.18 -6.51
C GLY A 37 -1.70 -0.36 -6.49
N VAL A 38 -2.43 0.68 -6.10
CA VAL A 38 -3.90 0.65 -6.04
C VAL A 38 -4.47 1.20 -7.34
N ARG A 39 -5.27 0.42 -8.04
CA ARG A 39 -5.88 0.87 -9.30
C ARG A 39 -6.88 1.99 -9.03
N ARG A 40 -6.73 3.11 -9.71
CA ARG A 40 -7.69 4.22 -9.63
C ARG A 40 -9.02 3.79 -10.25
N THR A 41 -10.12 3.93 -9.50
CA THR A 41 -11.46 3.68 -10.03
C THR A 41 -11.76 4.64 -11.18
N GLY A 42 -12.16 4.11 -12.33
CA GLY A 42 -12.44 4.92 -13.54
C GLY A 42 -11.19 5.30 -14.35
N GLY A 43 -10.02 4.71 -14.06
CA GLY A 43 -8.80 4.94 -14.83
C GLY A 43 -7.94 3.69 -15.03
N HIS A 44 -6.89 3.85 -15.83
CA HIS A 44 -5.84 2.84 -16.03
C HIS A 44 -4.61 3.08 -15.15
N ASP A 45 -4.59 4.21 -14.43
CA ASP A 45 -3.47 4.58 -13.59
C ASP A 45 -3.49 3.86 -12.24
N TYR A 46 -2.28 3.60 -11.75
CA TYR A 46 -2.04 3.11 -10.40
C TYR A 46 -1.64 4.28 -9.49
N LEU A 47 -2.23 4.29 -8.31
CA LEU A 47 -1.90 5.18 -7.21
C LEU A 47 -1.04 4.42 -6.21
N TYR A 48 -0.01 5.09 -5.70
CA TYR A 48 0.97 4.55 -4.78
C TYR A 48 0.81 5.26 -3.44
N PRO A 49 0.26 4.62 -2.41
CA PRO A 49 0.02 5.28 -1.13
C PRO A 49 1.31 5.81 -0.52
N ALA A 50 1.32 7.06 -0.05
CA ALA A 50 2.52 7.74 0.45
C ALA A 50 3.06 7.10 1.74
N TRP A 51 2.19 6.51 2.57
CA TRP A 51 2.57 5.82 3.80
C TRP A 51 3.51 4.64 3.57
N GLN A 52 3.56 4.09 2.36
CA GLN A 52 4.43 2.97 2.03
C GLN A 52 5.89 3.40 1.86
N PHE A 53 6.17 4.70 1.78
CA PHE A 53 7.50 5.25 1.64
C PHE A 53 8.01 5.82 2.96
N ALA A 54 9.29 5.55 3.26
CA ALA A 54 10.02 6.22 4.32
C ALA A 54 10.31 7.69 3.94
N PRO A 55 10.74 8.53 4.90
CA PRO A 55 11.11 9.93 4.64
C PRO A 55 12.21 10.09 3.58
N ASP A 56 13.07 9.08 3.41
CA ASP A 56 14.10 9.02 2.38
C ASP A 56 13.54 8.72 0.97
N GLY A 57 12.22 8.50 0.85
CA GLY A 57 11.52 8.19 -0.38
C GLY A 57 11.59 6.73 -0.79
N LYS A 58 12.22 5.85 0.00
CA LYS A 58 12.30 4.42 -0.32
C LYS A 58 11.07 3.68 0.19
N PRO A 59 10.60 2.63 -0.51
CA PRO A 59 9.54 1.79 0.01
C PRO A 59 9.96 1.09 1.31
N LEU A 60 9.05 1.06 2.27
CA LEU A 60 9.27 0.40 3.56
C LEU A 60 9.44 -1.11 3.33
N PRO A 61 10.45 -1.77 3.95
CA PRO A 61 10.66 -3.20 3.80
C PRO A 61 9.47 -4.08 4.21
N ILE A 62 8.55 -3.55 5.03
CA ILE A 62 7.31 -4.24 5.41
C ILE A 62 6.31 -4.35 4.25
N VAL A 63 6.35 -3.44 3.27
CA VAL A 63 5.41 -3.40 2.14
C VAL A 63 5.49 -4.69 1.33
N SER A 64 6.69 -5.15 1.01
CA SER A 64 6.88 -6.41 0.29
C SER A 64 6.30 -7.60 1.04
N ARG A 65 6.44 -7.63 2.37
CA ARG A 65 5.84 -8.67 3.22
C ARG A 65 4.32 -8.59 3.25
N LEU A 66 3.75 -7.39 3.28
CA LEU A 66 2.29 -7.19 3.26
C LEU A 66 1.68 -7.61 1.93
N VAL A 67 2.30 -7.21 0.82
CA VAL A 67 1.86 -7.60 -0.53
C VAL A 67 1.98 -9.11 -0.69
N ALA A 68 3.10 -9.71 -0.28
CA ALA A 68 3.27 -11.16 -0.32
C ALA A 68 2.22 -11.89 0.54
N ALA A 69 1.95 -11.39 1.76
CA ALA A 69 0.93 -11.96 2.65
C ALA A 69 -0.48 -11.85 2.07
N GLY A 70 -0.84 -10.67 1.54
CA GLY A 70 -2.14 -10.46 0.91
C GLY A 70 -2.34 -11.34 -0.32
N ARG A 71 -1.35 -11.40 -1.22
CA ARG A 71 -1.40 -12.27 -2.40
C ARG A 71 -1.44 -13.76 -2.03
N GLY A 72 -0.69 -14.16 -1.01
CA GLY A 72 -0.73 -15.51 -0.46
C GLY A 72 -2.10 -15.89 0.13
N ALA A 73 -2.86 -14.88 0.59
CA ALA A 73 -4.23 -15.02 1.05
C ALA A 73 -5.29 -14.80 -0.06
N GLY A 74 -4.89 -14.64 -1.32
CA GLY A 74 -5.81 -14.43 -2.45
C GLY A 74 -6.35 -13.00 -2.61
N LEU A 75 -5.83 -12.04 -1.83
CA LEU A 75 -6.25 -10.64 -1.92
C LEU A 75 -5.59 -9.93 -3.11
N SER A 76 -6.39 -9.15 -3.84
CA SER A 76 -5.90 -8.16 -4.80
C SER A 76 -5.23 -6.99 -4.08
N ASP A 77 -4.34 -6.27 -4.77
CA ASP A 77 -3.65 -5.09 -4.23
C ASP A 77 -4.66 -4.00 -3.77
N ASP A 78 -5.78 -3.84 -4.49
CA ASP A 78 -6.89 -2.96 -4.11
C ASP A 78 -7.64 -3.42 -2.84
N ARG A 79 -7.89 -4.73 -2.68
CA ARG A 79 -8.46 -5.28 -1.45
C ARG A 79 -7.51 -5.17 -0.27
N LEU A 80 -6.23 -5.45 -0.48
CA LEU A 80 -5.19 -5.27 0.54
C LEU A 80 -5.15 -3.82 1.03
N TYR A 81 -5.17 -2.85 0.11
CA TYR A 81 -5.25 -1.45 0.48
C TYR A 81 -6.52 -1.12 1.28
N ALA A 82 -7.67 -1.66 0.88
CA ALA A 82 -8.92 -1.44 1.60
C ALA A 82 -8.85 -2.00 3.03
N VAL A 83 -8.24 -3.16 3.25
CA VAL A 83 -8.02 -3.74 4.59
C VAL A 83 -7.08 -2.85 5.42
N LEU A 84 -5.96 -2.42 4.85
CA LEU A 84 -4.96 -1.59 5.54
C LEU A 84 -5.49 -0.20 5.91
N THR A 85 -6.38 0.36 5.08
CA THR A 85 -6.99 1.67 5.31
C THR A 85 -8.35 1.59 5.98
N SER A 86 -8.88 0.39 6.17
CA SER A 86 -10.07 0.16 6.97
C SER A 86 -9.80 0.59 8.40
N ARG A 87 -10.80 1.19 9.03
CA ARG A 87 -10.78 1.46 10.47
C ARG A 87 -10.84 0.13 11.20
N ALA A 88 -9.94 -0.08 12.16
CA ALA A 88 -9.97 -1.23 13.02
C ALA A 88 -11.13 -1.10 14.03
N GLY A 89 -12.37 -1.35 13.59
CA GLY A 89 -13.55 -1.49 14.45
C GLY A 89 -14.06 -0.22 15.17
N ILE A 90 -15.14 -0.40 15.93
CA ILE A 90 -15.97 0.64 16.58
C ILE A 90 -15.24 1.36 17.73
N SER A 91 -14.10 0.84 18.21
CA SER A 91 -13.33 1.39 19.33
C SER A 91 -11.83 1.56 19.05
N GLY A 92 -11.38 1.40 17.81
CA GLY A 92 -9.96 1.53 17.45
C GLY A 92 -9.67 2.90 16.83
N ASP A 93 -8.99 3.78 17.57
CA ASP A 93 -8.57 5.12 17.14
C ASP A 93 -7.42 5.11 16.11
N GLY A 94 -7.51 4.29 15.05
CA GLY A 94 -6.51 4.30 13.98
C GLY A 94 -6.84 3.38 12.81
N ARG A 95 -6.40 3.78 11.60
CA ARG A 95 -6.33 2.87 10.45
C ARG A 95 -5.20 1.87 10.69
N LEU A 96 -5.23 0.71 10.04
CA LEU A 96 -4.12 -0.26 10.14
C LEU A 96 -2.77 0.34 9.68
N VAL A 97 -2.81 1.32 8.77
CA VAL A 97 -1.62 2.09 8.36
C VAL A 97 -0.99 2.92 9.49
N ASP A 98 -1.75 3.29 10.52
CA ASP A 98 -1.21 4.00 11.68
C ASP A 98 -0.44 3.02 12.58
N ALA A 99 -0.94 1.78 12.74
CA ALA A 99 -0.22 0.72 13.42
C ALA A 99 1.11 0.35 12.73
N LEU A 100 1.20 0.49 11.39
CA LEU A 100 2.47 0.35 10.66
C LEU A 100 3.48 1.44 11.05
N ARG A 101 3.04 2.67 11.28
CA ARG A 101 3.92 3.77 11.72
C ARG A 101 4.42 3.55 13.14
N ASP A 102 3.60 2.96 14.00
CA ASP A 102 3.95 2.60 15.37
C ASP A 102 4.85 1.35 15.46
N GLY A 103 5.26 0.76 14.33
CA GLY A 103 6.09 -0.44 14.30
C GLY A 103 5.36 -1.74 14.67
N ARG A 104 4.02 -1.73 14.75
CA ARG A 104 3.18 -2.90 15.09
C ARG A 104 2.99 -3.82 13.89
N TYR A 105 4.08 -4.23 13.25
CA TYR A 105 4.07 -4.98 12.00
C TYR A 105 3.43 -6.37 12.11
N ASP A 106 3.67 -7.09 13.20
CA ASP A 106 3.10 -8.43 13.42
C ASP A 106 1.57 -8.40 13.52
N HIS A 107 1.03 -7.39 14.21
CA HIS A 107 -0.41 -7.19 14.31
C HIS A 107 -1.01 -6.95 12.92
N VAL A 108 -0.40 -6.07 12.13
CA VAL A 108 -0.87 -5.75 10.78
C VAL A 108 -0.81 -6.97 9.85
N LEU A 109 0.28 -7.74 9.90
CA LEU A 109 0.41 -8.98 9.12
C LEU A 109 -0.64 -10.03 9.51
N SER A 110 -0.93 -10.16 10.80
CA SER A 110 -1.97 -11.08 11.29
C SER A 110 -3.34 -10.73 10.72
N VAL A 111 -3.71 -9.44 10.71
CA VAL A 111 -5.00 -8.98 10.17
C VAL A 111 -5.08 -9.19 8.66
N VAL A 112 -4.00 -8.89 7.92
CA VAL A 112 -3.96 -9.12 6.47
C VAL A 112 -4.17 -10.58 6.12
N ARG A 113 -3.55 -11.51 6.87
CA ARG A 113 -3.74 -12.95 6.66
C ARG A 113 -5.15 -13.42 7.00
N ALA A 114 -5.77 -12.85 8.03
CA ALA A 114 -7.12 -13.22 8.46
C ALA A 114 -8.23 -12.63 7.58
N GLY A 115 -7.92 -11.60 6.76
CA GLY A 115 -8.88 -10.93 5.88
C GLY A 115 -8.96 -11.49 4.46
N GLY A 116 -8.17 -12.52 4.12
CA GLY A 116 -8.23 -13.25 2.85
C GLY A 116 -9.33 -14.30 2.81
#